data_AF-W1YSS4-F1
#
_entry.id   AF-W1YSS4-F1
#
_cell.length_a   1.000
_cell.length_b   1.000
_cell.length_c   1.000
_cell.angle_alpha   90.00
_cell.angle_beta   90.00
_cell.angle_gamma   90.00
#
_symmetry.space_group_name_H-M   'P 1'
#
loop_
_entity.id
_entity.type
_entity.pdbx_description
1 polymer ?
#
loop_
_entity_poly.entity_id
_entity_poly.type
_entity_poly.pdbx_seq_one_letter_code
_entity_poly.pdbx_strand_id
1 'polypeptide(L)'
;MFKRRNYTWNDGKSLSLCDRTLIMGILNGTPDSFSDGGKFNTPEAAAAHVTQMIEDGADIIDLGVESTRPGCTPLTADEEIER
;
A
#
# COMPACT_ATOMS: atom_id res chain seq x y z
N MET A 1 -28.16 1.35 8.53
CA MET A 1 -28.01 1.06 7.09
C MET A 1 -26.74 1.74 6.61
N PHE A 2 -25.75 0.99 6.12
CA PHE A 2 -24.52 1.62 5.61
C PHE A 2 -24.86 2.41 4.34
N LYS A 3 -24.47 3.68 4.29
CA LYS A 3 -24.73 4.53 3.13
C LYS A 3 -23.74 4.16 2.03
N ARG A 4 -24.25 3.74 0.88
CA ARG A 4 -23.44 3.53 -0.32
C ARG A 4 -22.78 4.85 -0.74
N ARG A 5 -21.49 4.77 -1.06
CA ARG A 5 -20.66 5.91 -1.46
C ARG A 5 -19.83 5.51 -2.66
N ASN A 6 -19.86 6.33 -3.70
CA ASN A 6 -19.08 6.13 -4.90
C ASN A 6 -18.11 7.30 -5.04
N TYR A 7 -16.83 6.97 -5.21
CA TYR A 7 -15.77 7.93 -5.46
C TYR A 7 -15.31 7.76 -6.90
N THR A 8 -15.01 8.88 -7.56
CA THR A 8 -14.46 8.90 -8.91
C THR A 8 -13.35 9.93 -8.95
N TRP A 9 -12.19 9.53 -9.44
CA TRP A 9 -11.03 10.41 -9.59
C TRP A 9 -10.99 10.99 -11.01
N ASN A 10 -10.21 12.06 -11.19
CA ASN A 10 -10.09 12.76 -12.48
C ASN A 10 -9.48 11.89 -13.60
N ASP A 11 -8.82 10.79 -13.23
CA ASP A 11 -8.24 9.80 -14.14
C ASP A 11 -9.24 8.69 -14.53
N GLY A 12 -10.51 8.80 -14.13
CA GLY A 12 -11.58 7.86 -14.46
C GLY A 12 -11.65 6.63 -13.56
N LYS A 13 -10.74 6.45 -12.59
CA LYS A 13 -10.85 5.37 -11.61
C LYS A 13 -12.04 5.58 -10.69
N SER A 14 -12.61 4.51 -10.16
CA SER A 14 -13.74 4.59 -9.25
C SER A 14 -13.68 3.55 -8.14
N LEU A 15 -14.25 3.88 -6.98
CA LEU A 15 -14.34 2.99 -5.82
C LEU A 15 -15.75 3.10 -5.22
N SER A 16 -16.44 1.97 -5.15
CA SER A 16 -17.80 1.87 -4.57
C SER A 16 -17.72 1.20 -3.20
N LEU A 17 -18.13 1.93 -2.17
CA LEU A 17 -18.17 1.44 -0.80
C LEU A 17 -19.54 0.85 -0.47
N CYS A 18 -19.53 -0.22 0.33
CA CYS A 18 -20.70 -0.93 0.85
C CYS A 18 -21.45 -1.85 -0.13
N ASP A 19 -20.89 -2.13 -1.32
CA ASP A 19 -21.39 -3.18 -2.21
C ASP A 19 -20.85 -4.58 -1.84
N ARG A 20 -19.59 -4.62 -1.36
CA ARG A 20 -18.93 -5.79 -0.77
C ARG A 20 -17.81 -5.35 0.18
N THR A 21 -17.21 -6.31 0.90
CA THR A 21 -15.94 -6.08 1.59
C THR A 21 -14.86 -5.78 0.56
N LEU A 22 -14.07 -4.74 0.82
CA LEU A 22 -12.92 -4.38 0.02
C LEU A 22 -11.64 -4.88 0.71
N ILE A 23 -10.69 -5.35 -0.08
CA ILE A 23 -9.41 -5.84 0.41
C ILE A 23 -8.34 -4.78 0.16
N MET A 24 -7.63 -4.41 1.22
CA MET A 24 -6.48 -3.51 1.17
C MET A 24 -5.20 -4.33 1.34
N GLY A 25 -4.40 -4.41 0.29
CA GLY A 25 -3.06 -4.97 0.35
C GLY A 25 -2.10 -3.99 1.00
N ILE A 26 -1.27 -4.45 1.92
CA ILE A 26 -0.29 -3.62 2.63
C ILE A 26 1.08 -3.85 2.02
N LEU A 27 1.69 -2.80 1.49
CA LEU A 27 3.04 -2.81 0.97
C LEU A 27 3.97 -1.95 1.84
N ASN A 28 4.87 -2.60 2.57
CA ASN A 28 5.84 -1.92 3.42
C ASN A 28 7.20 -1.83 2.71
N GLY A 29 7.60 -0.63 2.29
CA GLY A 29 8.89 -0.35 1.63
C GLY A 29 10.05 -0.09 2.61
N THR A 30 10.02 -0.70 3.79
CA THR A 30 11.06 -0.50 4.80
C THR A 30 12.22 -1.50 4.62
N PRO A 31 13.49 -1.06 4.72
CA PRO A 31 14.67 -1.93 4.65
C PRO A 31 14.63 -3.09 5.67
N ASP A 32 14.01 -2.85 6.83
CA ASP A 32 13.91 -3.78 7.96
C ASP A 32 12.59 -4.58 8.00
N SER A 33 11.91 -4.73 6.85
CA SER A 33 10.71 -5.57 6.74
C SER A 33 11.04 -7.07 6.84
N PHE A 34 11.12 -7.53 8.10
CA PHE A 34 11.43 -8.90 8.53
C PHE A 34 10.45 -10.00 8.07
N SER A 35 9.36 -9.69 7.34
CA SER A 35 8.48 -10.73 6.77
C SER A 35 9.01 -11.27 5.44
N ASP A 36 9.62 -10.42 4.62
CA ASP A 36 10.08 -10.78 3.27
C ASP A 36 11.60 -10.70 3.11
N GLY A 37 12.33 -10.35 4.17
CA GLY A 37 13.80 -10.35 4.18
C GLY A 37 14.42 -9.30 3.26
N GLY A 38 13.78 -8.13 3.11
CA GLY A 38 14.24 -7.07 2.22
C GLY A 38 14.06 -7.37 0.72
N LYS A 39 13.29 -8.40 0.36
CA LYS A 39 13.00 -8.76 -1.04
C LYS A 39 12.31 -7.66 -1.85
N PHE A 40 11.69 -6.68 -1.18
CA PHE A 40 10.98 -5.56 -1.81
C PHE A 40 11.68 -4.21 -1.65
N ASN A 41 12.99 -4.20 -1.31
CA ASN A 41 13.76 -2.98 -1.10
C ASN A 41 14.12 -2.23 -2.40
N THR A 42 13.55 -2.62 -3.55
CA THR A 42 13.68 -1.89 -4.81
C THR A 42 12.30 -1.57 -5.38
N PRO A 43 12.16 -0.45 -6.10
CA PRO A 43 10.90 -0.09 -6.78
C PRO A 43 10.35 -1.20 -7.68
N GLU A 44 11.23 -1.97 -8.34
CA GLU A 44 10.84 -3.06 -9.22
C GLU A 44 10.20 -4.22 -8.46
N ALA A 45 10.78 -4.58 -7.31
CA ALA A 45 10.24 -5.64 -6.48
C ALA A 45 8.93 -5.21 -5.81
N ALA A 46 8.83 -3.95 -5.37
CA ALA A 46 7.58 -3.36 -4.90
C ALA A 46 6.48 -3.44 -5.98
N ALA A 47 6.80 -3.04 -7.22
CA ALA A 47 5.86 -3.12 -8.35
C ALA A 47 5.42 -4.56 -8.68
N ALA A 48 6.34 -5.53 -8.62
CA ALA A 48 6.01 -6.93 -8.80
C ALA A 48 5.05 -7.44 -7.71
N HIS A 49 5.27 -7.04 -6.45
CA HIS A 49 4.37 -7.39 -5.35
C HIS A 49 2.99 -6.74 -5.50
N VAL A 50 2.92 -5.46 -5.89
CA VAL A 50 1.64 -4.81 -6.21
C VAL A 50 0.88 -5.59 -7.28
N THR A 51 1.58 -6.01 -8.33
CA THR A 51 0.99 -6.80 -9.41
C THR A 51 0.40 -8.10 -8.87
N GLN A 52 1.13 -8.84 -8.04
CA GLN A 52 0.62 -10.05 -7.39
C GLN A 52 -0.59 -9.77 -6.50
N MET A 53 -0.56 -8.71 -5.68
CA MET A 53 -1.68 -8.35 -4.81
C MET A 53 -2.95 -8.03 -5.61
N ILE A 54 -2.81 -7.39 -6.77
CA ILE A 54 -3.92 -7.13 -7.69
C ILE A 54 -4.49 -8.46 -8.23
N GLU A 55 -3.62 -9.38 -8.66
CA GLU A 55 -4.04 -10.72 -9.12
C GLU A 55 -4.74 -11.54 -8.02
N ASP A 56 -4.30 -11.38 -6.78
CA ASP A 56 -4.89 -12.03 -5.60
C ASP A 56 -6.21 -11.38 -5.15
N GLY A 57 -6.59 -10.24 -5.75
CA GLY A 57 -7.88 -9.57 -5.54
C GLY A 57 -7.86 -8.37 -4.59
N ALA A 58 -6.71 -7.72 -4.40
CA ALA A 58 -6.65 -6.45 -3.70
C ALA A 58 -7.40 -5.34 -4.47
N ASP A 59 -8.24 -4.60 -3.76
CA ASP A 59 -8.98 -3.44 -4.27
C ASP A 59 -8.23 -2.12 -4.07
N ILE A 60 -7.41 -2.09 -3.02
CA ILE A 60 -6.66 -0.93 -2.57
C ILE A 60 -5.26 -1.43 -2.21
N ILE A 61 -4.24 -0.61 -2.49
CA ILE A 61 -2.89 -0.82 -1.99
C ILE A 61 -2.58 0.33 -1.03
N ASP A 62 -2.17 -0.02 0.19
CA ASP A 62 -1.63 0.92 1.18
C ASP A 62 -0.11 0.80 1.17
N LEU A 63 0.57 1.86 0.72
CA LEU A 63 2.02 1.92 0.59
C LEU A 63 2.59 2.77 1.72
N GLY A 64 3.43 2.15 2.56
CA GLY A 64 4.14 2.83 3.63
C GLY A 64 5.64 2.54 3.59
N VAL A 65 6.47 3.58 3.58
CA VAL A 65 7.95 3.45 3.57
C VAL A 65 8.57 3.76 4.93
N GLU A 66 7.79 4.32 5.86
CA GLU A 66 8.16 4.51 7.26
C GLU A 66 7.72 3.34 8.13
N SER A 67 8.61 2.88 9.01
CA SER A 67 8.26 1.88 10.01
C SER A 67 7.59 2.55 11.20
N THR A 68 6.46 2.04 11.66
CA THR A 68 5.78 2.48 12.90
C THR A 68 6.09 1.58 14.10
N ARG A 69 7.11 0.71 13.98
CA ARG A 69 7.47 -0.23 15.05
C ARG A 69 8.19 0.48 16.21
N PRO A 70 8.01 0.03 17.46
CA PRO A 70 8.76 0.57 18.59
C PRO A 70 10.27 0.49 18.37
N GLY A 71 10.96 1.63 18.49
CA GLY A 71 12.42 1.71 18.33
C GLY A 71 12.91 1.91 16.89
N CYS A 72 12.03 2.14 15.92
CA CYS A 72 12.45 2.60 14.60
C CYS A 72 13.07 3.99 14.66
N THR A 73 13.97 4.28 13.72
CA THR A 73 14.39 5.65 13.43
C THR A 73 13.34 6.29 12.52
N PRO A 74 12.71 7.41 12.93
CA PRO A 74 11.77 8.12 12.07
C PRO A 74 12.45 8.59 10.79
N LEU A 75 11.68 8.63 9.71
CA LEU A 75 12.15 9.26 8.47
C LEU A 75 11.82 10.75 8.49
N THR A 76 12.71 11.56 7.91
CA THR A 76 12.35 12.92 7.53
C THR A 76 11.40 12.90 6.33
N ALA A 77 10.62 13.96 6.14
CA ALA A 77 9.72 14.07 5.00
C ALA A 77 10.46 13.99 3.65
N ASP A 78 11.67 14.54 3.58
CA ASP A 78 12.50 14.49 2.36
C ASP A 78 12.96 13.05 2.07
N GLU A 79 13.40 12.31 3.10
CA GLU A 79 13.76 10.89 2.96
C GLU A 79 12.57 9.99 2.60
N GLU A 80 11.36 10.34 3.03
CA GLU A 80 10.12 9.64 2.65
C GLU A 80 9.73 9.93 1.20
N ILE A 81 9.87 11.19 0.74
CA ILE A 81 9.56 11.60 -0.65
C ILE A 81 10.56 11.02 -1.66
N GLU A 82 11.84 10.86 -1.28
CA GLU A 82 12.87 10.28 -2.15
C GLU A 82 12.68 8.77 -2.41
N ARG A 83 11.88 8.09 -1.58
CA ARG A 83 11.61 6.64 -1.70
C ARG A 83 10.44 6.33 -2.62
#